data_AF-A0A261KX80-F1
#
_entry.id   AF-A0A261KX80-F1
#
_cell.length_a   1.000
_cell.length_b   1.000
_cell.length_c   1.000
_cell.angle_alpha   90.00
_cell.angle_beta   90.00
_cell.angle_gamma   90.00
#
_symmetry.space_group_name_H-M   'P 1'
#
loop_
_entity.id
_entity.type
_entity.pdbx_description
1 polymer ?
#
loop_
_entity_poly.entity_id
_entity_poly.type
_entity_poly.pdbx_seq_one_letter_code
_entity_poly.pdbx_strand_id
1 'polypeptide(L)'
;GTTRYPDGQVVQLGDRISERNAEAYLRYECSRVAREISGLIRVPVNQNQFDALVSFAYNVGTGAFQGSTLLRKLNQGDYQGAANEFSRWVNGVVNGVFQPLPGLVSRRADEQELFLRAGGEKKPLEGEISKQEEVTWLEGYRDENKKTVVVAWKQGEVVEILTLERFDKDLLASIFPQYPNASFFVIAPANKSIPPGERISVFKLSDIYSQGTPPTLNRVLVRGSQGEDVRILQDRLKDLGYYSGELEPIFGKKTELAVIEFKKDYFGPTAANSTVESITWQKLWGDAPPPPPPAPPPTTNRNYLLLTKTSRKDRYGCYVLNLDYFKSGKLQDRLEVCCGAPGRQFFRTAARSRAMTGEPLPEGKWYIQDIVWADGRDNYYGRIFQSGIGPVTVPLDYITPGTTERSAIEIHIDWNRNFGAPGTVGCIATYNIADYKRFITWLRDTDPRDLFVDWKLGTCPKP
;
A
#
# COMPACT_ATOMS: atom_id res chain seq x y z
N GLY A 1 -13.87 1.47 -18.34
CA GLY A 1 -14.96 1.48 -19.34
C GLY A 1 -15.41 0.07 -19.65
N THR A 2 -15.63 -0.73 -18.60
CA THR A 2 -15.97 -2.15 -18.71
C THR A 2 -17.38 -2.31 -19.27
N THR A 3 -17.52 -3.13 -20.31
CA THR A 3 -18.82 -3.46 -20.94
C THR A 3 -19.17 -4.94 -20.82
N ARG A 4 -18.19 -5.78 -20.45
CA ARG A 4 -18.38 -7.16 -20.03
C ARG A 4 -17.55 -7.44 -18.79
N TYR A 5 -18.11 -8.13 -17.82
CA TYR A 5 -17.41 -8.58 -16.63
C TYR A 5 -16.42 -9.72 -16.97
N PRO A 6 -15.41 -10.00 -16.12
CA PRO A 6 -14.41 -11.05 -16.37
C PRO A 6 -14.97 -12.47 -16.49
N ASP A 7 -16.21 -12.71 -16.03
CA ASP A 7 -16.96 -13.96 -16.20
C ASP A 7 -17.74 -14.06 -17.53
N GLY A 8 -17.67 -13.00 -18.36
CA GLY A 8 -18.33 -12.90 -19.66
C GLY A 8 -19.70 -12.23 -19.65
N GLN A 9 -20.28 -11.92 -18.49
CA GLN A 9 -21.59 -11.26 -18.39
C GLN A 9 -21.54 -9.83 -18.97
N VAL A 10 -22.60 -9.41 -19.65
CA VAL A 10 -22.72 -8.06 -20.23
C VAL A 10 -23.27 -7.10 -19.18
N VAL A 11 -22.64 -5.95 -19.00
CA VAL A 11 -23.09 -4.91 -18.07
C VAL A 11 -24.49 -4.41 -18.45
N GLN A 12 -25.40 -4.39 -17.49
CA GLN A 12 -26.80 -3.98 -17.64
C GLN A 12 -27.06 -2.58 -17.03
N LEU A 13 -28.15 -1.95 -17.47
CA LEU A 13 -28.63 -0.71 -16.88
C LEU A 13 -29.13 -0.97 -15.45
N GLY A 14 -28.50 -0.32 -14.47
CA GLY A 14 -28.81 -0.49 -13.05
C GLY A 14 -27.77 -1.28 -12.26
N ASP A 15 -26.80 -1.91 -12.94
CA ASP A 15 -25.68 -2.58 -12.28
C ASP A 15 -24.90 -1.62 -11.37
N ARG A 16 -24.51 -2.12 -10.20
CA ARG A 16 -23.70 -1.40 -9.22
C ARG A 16 -22.38 -2.11 -9.02
N ILE A 17 -21.30 -1.33 -9.14
CA ILE A 17 -19.93 -1.81 -9.02
C ILE A 17 -19.20 -0.95 -7.99
N SER A 18 -18.35 -1.58 -7.16
CA SER A 18 -17.44 -0.86 -6.26
C SER A 18 -16.26 -0.29 -7.05
N GLU A 19 -15.67 0.81 -6.58
CA GLU A 19 -14.44 1.39 -7.16
C GLU A 19 -13.33 0.32 -7.29
N ARG A 20 -13.13 -0.50 -6.26
CA ARG A 20 -12.24 -1.67 -6.27
C ARG A 20 -12.49 -2.62 -7.45
N ASN A 21 -13.75 -2.98 -7.71
CA ASN A 21 -14.09 -3.89 -8.81
C ASN A 21 -13.93 -3.18 -10.16
N ALA A 22 -14.29 -1.90 -10.26
CA ALA A 22 -14.09 -1.10 -11.46
C ALA A 22 -12.61 -0.97 -11.84
N GLU A 23 -11.74 -0.72 -10.86
CA GLU A 23 -10.28 -0.74 -11.03
C GLU A 23 -9.76 -2.13 -11.39
N ALA A 24 -10.21 -3.17 -10.70
CA ALA A 24 -9.77 -4.54 -10.99
C ALA A 24 -10.14 -4.96 -12.42
N TYR A 25 -11.34 -4.61 -12.89
CA TYR A 25 -11.78 -4.90 -14.25
C TYR A 25 -11.05 -4.01 -15.27
N LEU A 26 -10.81 -2.73 -14.98
CA LEU A 26 -9.98 -1.86 -15.83
C LEU A 26 -8.56 -2.41 -15.96
N ARG A 27 -7.89 -2.77 -14.87
CA ARG A 27 -6.54 -3.36 -14.87
C ARG A 27 -6.52 -4.69 -15.63
N TYR A 28 -7.55 -5.54 -15.47
CA TYR A 28 -7.69 -6.80 -16.20
C TYR A 28 -7.85 -6.55 -17.72
N GLU A 29 -8.76 -5.66 -18.12
CA GLU A 29 -9.00 -5.31 -19.53
C GLU A 29 -7.77 -4.67 -20.17
N CYS A 30 -7.12 -3.69 -19.51
CA CYS A 30 -5.86 -3.09 -19.98
C CYS A 30 -4.75 -4.13 -20.13
N SER A 31 -4.59 -5.04 -19.17
CA SER A 31 -3.59 -6.14 -19.25
C SER A 31 -3.89 -7.11 -20.39
N ARG A 32 -5.18 -7.38 -20.67
CA ARG A 32 -5.60 -8.21 -21.80
C ARG A 32 -5.31 -7.52 -23.13
N VAL A 33 -5.73 -6.27 -23.29
CA VAL A 33 -5.50 -5.47 -24.50
C VAL A 33 -4.01 -5.32 -24.78
N ALA A 34 -3.19 -4.98 -23.78
CA ALA A 34 -1.74 -4.87 -23.91
C ALA A 34 -1.10 -6.18 -24.41
N ARG A 35 -1.51 -7.33 -23.87
CA ARG A 35 -1.03 -8.65 -24.31
C ARG A 35 -1.44 -8.96 -25.75
N GLU A 36 -2.70 -8.69 -26.11
CA GLU A 36 -3.22 -8.91 -27.46
C GLU A 36 -2.50 -8.05 -28.50
N ILE A 37 -2.31 -6.75 -28.26
CA ILE A 37 -1.64 -5.88 -29.23
C ILE A 37 -0.12 -6.05 -29.29
N SER A 38 0.52 -6.47 -28.20
CA SER A 38 1.97 -6.72 -28.17
C SER A 38 2.38 -7.79 -29.18
N GLY A 39 1.57 -8.83 -29.39
CA GLY A 39 1.80 -9.84 -30.43
C GLY A 39 1.55 -9.37 -31.87
N LEU A 40 0.97 -8.17 -32.07
CA LEU A 40 0.67 -7.60 -33.39
C LEU A 40 1.69 -6.55 -33.84
N ILE A 41 2.43 -5.96 -32.90
CA ILE A 41 3.48 -4.96 -33.17
C ILE A 41 4.77 -5.69 -33.55
N ARG A 42 5.36 -5.31 -34.68
CA ARG A 42 6.55 -5.97 -35.29
C ARG A 42 7.80 -5.10 -35.32
N VAL A 43 7.68 -3.86 -34.85
CA VAL A 43 8.77 -2.87 -34.79
C VAL A 43 9.03 -2.46 -33.34
N PRO A 44 10.22 -1.96 -32.99
CA PRO A 44 10.47 -1.39 -31.67
C PRO A 44 9.52 -0.22 -31.39
N VAL A 45 8.93 -0.18 -30.20
CA VAL A 45 8.16 0.97 -29.70
C VAL A 45 8.66 1.34 -28.31
N ASN A 46 8.64 2.63 -27.99
CA ASN A 46 8.91 3.10 -26.64
C ASN A 46 7.67 2.97 -25.73
N GLN A 47 7.82 3.18 -24.42
CA GLN A 47 6.72 3.02 -23.46
C GLN A 47 5.53 3.95 -23.75
N ASN A 48 5.77 5.24 -24.06
CA ASN A 48 4.71 6.20 -24.38
C ASN A 48 3.93 5.77 -25.64
N GLN A 49 4.66 5.30 -26.67
CA GLN A 49 4.07 4.74 -27.88
C GLN A 49 3.21 3.51 -27.57
N PHE A 50 3.72 2.58 -26.76
CA PHE A 50 2.96 1.40 -26.36
C PHE A 50 1.70 1.76 -25.56
N ASP A 51 1.79 2.66 -24.58
CA ASP A 51 0.67 3.09 -23.75
C ASP A 51 -0.41 3.83 -24.55
N ALA A 52 -0.02 4.66 -25.52
CA ALA A 52 -0.93 5.28 -26.48
C ALA A 52 -1.66 4.23 -27.34
N LEU A 53 -0.95 3.20 -27.82
CA LEU A 53 -1.55 2.09 -28.60
C LEU A 53 -2.50 1.25 -27.73
N VAL A 54 -2.17 1.01 -26.45
CA VAL A 54 -3.04 0.31 -25.49
C VAL A 54 -4.31 1.13 -25.23
N SER A 55 -4.19 2.43 -24.98
CA SER A 55 -5.36 3.31 -24.78
C SER A 55 -6.25 3.35 -26.03
N PHE A 56 -5.65 3.45 -27.21
CA PHE A 56 -6.36 3.42 -28.48
C PHE A 56 -7.12 2.10 -28.67
N ALA A 57 -6.44 0.96 -28.55
CA ALA A 57 -7.00 -0.37 -28.73
C ALA A 57 -8.05 -0.74 -27.66
N TYR A 58 -7.93 -0.20 -26.44
CA TYR A 58 -8.96 -0.34 -25.39
C TYR A 58 -10.29 0.29 -25.83
N ASN A 59 -10.23 1.40 -26.58
CA ASN A 59 -11.43 2.11 -27.04
C ASN A 59 -11.99 1.57 -28.36
N VAL A 60 -11.16 1.28 -29.36
CA VAL A 60 -11.63 0.80 -30.68
C VAL A 60 -11.80 -0.71 -30.77
N GLY A 61 -11.25 -1.46 -29.81
CA GLY A 61 -11.18 -2.92 -29.83
C GLY A 61 -9.96 -3.46 -30.57
N THR A 62 -9.42 -4.58 -30.09
CA THR A 62 -8.17 -5.16 -30.60
C THR A 62 -8.28 -5.68 -32.03
N GLY A 63 -9.45 -6.15 -32.46
CA GLY A 63 -9.71 -6.50 -33.87
C GLY A 63 -9.68 -5.30 -34.81
N ALA A 64 -10.24 -4.15 -34.39
CA ALA A 64 -10.17 -2.91 -35.19
C ALA A 64 -8.75 -2.37 -35.26
N PHE A 65 -8.01 -2.45 -34.15
CA PHE A 65 -6.58 -2.14 -34.12
C PHE A 65 -5.78 -3.04 -35.08
N GLN A 66 -6.02 -4.35 -35.08
CA GLN A 66 -5.35 -5.32 -35.96
C GLN A 66 -5.57 -5.00 -37.45
N GLY A 67 -6.76 -4.57 -37.83
CA GLY A 67 -7.10 -4.16 -39.21
C GLY A 67 -6.69 -2.72 -39.57
N SER A 68 -6.15 -1.94 -38.63
CA SER A 68 -6.00 -0.49 -38.82
C SER A 68 -4.85 -0.09 -39.76
N THR A 69 -5.04 1.03 -40.47
CA THR A 69 -3.94 1.72 -41.18
C THR A 69 -2.84 2.17 -40.23
N LEU A 70 -3.19 2.50 -38.97
CA LEU A 70 -2.27 2.86 -37.90
C LEU A 70 -1.24 1.75 -37.65
N LEU A 71 -1.71 0.53 -37.34
CA LEU A 71 -0.83 -0.62 -37.12
C LEU A 71 -0.05 -1.00 -38.39
N ARG A 72 -0.67 -0.88 -39.58
CA ARG A 72 0.02 -1.15 -40.85
C ARG A 72 1.21 -0.22 -41.07
N LYS A 73 1.04 1.09 -40.86
CA LYS A 73 2.12 2.09 -40.96
C LYS A 73 3.18 1.89 -39.89
N LEU A 74 2.76 1.66 -38.64
CA LEU A 74 3.67 1.36 -37.53
C LEU A 74 4.58 0.17 -37.86
N ASN A 75 4.00 -0.95 -38.31
CA ASN A 75 4.74 -2.16 -38.67
C ASN A 75 5.59 -2.01 -39.97
N GLN A 76 5.48 -0.90 -40.68
CA GLN A 76 6.36 -0.50 -41.79
C GLN A 76 7.48 0.45 -41.35
N GLY A 77 7.54 0.82 -40.06
CA GLY A 77 8.48 1.81 -39.51
C GLY A 77 8.03 3.26 -39.67
N ASP A 78 6.83 3.51 -40.20
CA ASP A 78 6.27 4.86 -40.38
C ASP A 78 5.58 5.34 -39.09
N TYR A 79 6.38 5.69 -38.07
CA TYR A 79 5.88 6.16 -36.78
C TYR A 79 5.10 7.47 -36.90
N GLN A 80 5.57 8.44 -37.70
CA GLN A 80 4.88 9.72 -37.86
C GLN A 80 3.56 9.55 -38.62
N GLY A 81 3.53 8.74 -39.67
CA GLY A 81 2.32 8.43 -40.39
C GLY A 81 1.35 7.60 -39.56
N ALA A 82 1.81 6.72 -38.66
CA ALA A 82 0.97 6.03 -37.69
C ALA A 82 0.37 7.01 -36.66
N ALA A 83 1.15 7.95 -36.13
CA ALA A 83 0.67 8.99 -35.22
C ALA A 83 -0.46 9.82 -35.86
N ASN A 84 -0.36 10.13 -37.15
CA ASN A 84 -1.39 10.88 -37.86
C ASN A 84 -2.73 10.12 -38.00
N GLU A 85 -2.72 8.79 -37.92
CA GLU A 85 -3.94 7.96 -38.03
C GLU A 85 -4.86 8.05 -36.80
N PHE A 86 -4.35 8.40 -35.61
CA PHE A 86 -5.19 8.55 -34.40
C PHE A 86 -6.37 9.50 -34.67
N SER A 87 -6.13 10.62 -35.35
CA SER A 87 -7.14 11.61 -35.76
C SER A 87 -8.30 11.07 -36.61
N ARG A 88 -8.16 9.89 -37.23
CA ARG A 88 -9.21 9.26 -38.06
C ARG A 88 -10.28 8.54 -37.22
N TRP A 89 -9.97 8.20 -35.97
CA TRP A 89 -10.82 7.37 -35.09
C TRP A 89 -11.53 8.20 -34.02
N VAL A 90 -12.26 9.22 -34.48
CA VAL A 90 -12.98 10.19 -33.65
C VAL A 90 -14.51 10.07 -33.73
N ASN A 91 -15.03 9.19 -34.59
CA ASN A 91 -16.46 9.11 -34.91
C ASN A 91 -17.20 8.06 -34.07
N GLY A 92 -18.48 8.31 -33.82
CA GLY A 92 -19.41 7.36 -33.22
C GLY A 92 -20.84 7.65 -33.65
N VAL A 93 -21.79 6.80 -33.24
CA VAL A 93 -23.22 6.97 -33.57
C VAL A 93 -23.93 7.71 -32.45
N VAL A 94 -24.58 8.84 -32.77
CA VAL A 94 -25.47 9.58 -31.87
C VAL A 94 -26.81 9.73 -32.56
N ASN A 95 -27.90 9.28 -31.93
CA ASN A 95 -29.25 9.33 -32.49
C ASN A 95 -29.36 8.74 -33.92
N GLY A 96 -28.59 7.68 -34.20
CA GLY A 96 -28.52 7.04 -35.52
C GLY A 96 -27.58 7.70 -36.54
N VAL A 97 -27.03 8.87 -36.24
CA VAL A 97 -26.11 9.61 -37.13
C VAL A 97 -24.65 9.31 -36.75
N PHE A 98 -23.84 8.90 -37.72
CA PHE A 98 -22.40 8.73 -37.55
C PHE A 98 -21.70 10.09 -37.66
N GLN A 99 -21.08 10.56 -36.57
CA GLN A 99 -20.47 11.88 -36.49
C GLN A 99 -19.26 11.90 -35.53
N PRO A 100 -18.36 12.90 -35.63
CA PRO A 100 -17.29 13.10 -34.66
C PRO A 100 -17.84 13.29 -33.24
N LEU A 101 -17.24 12.60 -32.27
CA LEU A 101 -17.53 12.77 -30.85
C LEU A 101 -16.43 13.65 -30.21
N PRO A 102 -16.77 14.81 -29.60
CA PRO A 102 -15.76 15.71 -29.02
C PRO A 102 -14.81 15.03 -28.02
N GLY A 103 -15.33 14.10 -27.19
CA GLY A 103 -14.51 13.33 -26.26
C GLY A 103 -13.53 12.36 -26.94
N LEU A 104 -13.87 11.82 -28.12
CA LEU A 104 -12.93 11.03 -28.91
C LEU A 104 -11.92 11.92 -29.64
N VAL A 105 -12.31 13.12 -30.11
CA VAL A 105 -11.37 14.10 -30.68
C VAL A 105 -10.28 14.46 -29.66
N SER A 106 -10.66 14.81 -28.42
CA SER A 106 -9.70 15.07 -27.34
C SER A 106 -8.82 13.84 -27.07
N ARG A 107 -9.42 12.68 -26.81
CA ARG A 107 -8.68 11.44 -26.52
C ARG A 107 -7.69 11.06 -27.61
N ARG A 108 -8.05 11.22 -28.89
CA ARG A 108 -7.16 10.93 -30.03
C ARG A 108 -6.01 11.93 -30.10
N ALA A 109 -6.20 13.19 -29.73
CA ALA A 109 -5.13 14.16 -29.62
C ALA A 109 -4.18 13.82 -28.46
N ASP A 110 -4.70 13.49 -27.28
CA ASP A 110 -3.91 13.10 -26.10
C ASP A 110 -3.06 11.84 -26.38
N GLU A 111 -3.67 10.83 -27.02
CA GLU A 111 -2.98 9.60 -27.42
C GLU A 111 -1.94 9.85 -28.53
N GLN A 112 -2.23 10.72 -29.51
CA GLN A 112 -1.27 11.11 -30.55
C GLN A 112 -0.08 11.87 -29.96
N GLU A 113 -0.33 12.79 -29.02
CA GLU A 113 0.72 13.53 -28.34
C GLU A 113 1.61 12.58 -27.52
N LEU A 114 1.01 11.68 -26.74
CA LEU A 114 1.73 10.67 -25.99
C LEU A 114 2.58 9.77 -26.92
N PHE A 115 2.02 9.33 -28.05
CA PHE A 115 2.74 8.51 -29.03
C PHE A 115 3.95 9.24 -29.67
N LEU A 116 3.86 10.56 -29.85
CA LEU A 116 4.93 11.39 -30.41
C LEU A 116 5.99 11.83 -29.39
N ARG A 117 5.70 11.74 -28.09
CA ARG A 117 6.69 12.03 -27.04
C ARG A 117 7.84 11.02 -27.11
N ALA A 118 9.06 11.55 -27.24
CA ALA A 118 10.29 10.75 -27.21
C ALA A 118 10.29 9.83 -25.98
N GLY A 119 10.56 8.54 -26.20
CA GLY A 119 10.77 7.61 -25.11
C GLY A 119 12.01 8.02 -24.32
N GLY A 120 11.90 8.10 -23.00
CA GLY A 120 13.09 8.19 -22.17
C GLY A 120 13.96 6.97 -22.44
N GLU A 121 15.20 7.19 -22.90
CA GLU A 121 16.14 6.10 -23.21
C GLU A 121 16.42 5.27 -21.97
N LYS A 122 15.71 4.16 -21.81
CA LYS A 122 16.05 3.11 -20.88
C LYS A 122 16.59 1.95 -21.70
N LYS A 123 17.94 1.88 -21.76
CA LYS A 123 18.65 0.63 -22.08
C LYS A 123 17.99 -0.51 -21.28
N PRO A 124 17.92 -1.74 -21.81
CA PRO A 124 17.60 -2.90 -20.98
C PRO A 124 18.57 -2.93 -19.80
N LEU A 125 18.07 -2.58 -18.62
CA LEU A 125 18.87 -2.57 -17.41
C LEU A 125 19.13 -4.03 -17.05
N GLU A 126 20.36 -4.51 -17.26
CA GLU A 126 20.83 -5.80 -16.73
C GLU A 126 20.68 -5.82 -15.20
N GLY A 127 20.33 -6.98 -14.63
CA GLY A 127 20.40 -7.23 -13.18
C GLY A 127 19.45 -6.43 -12.28
N GLU A 128 18.27 -7.00 -11.99
CA GLU A 128 17.72 -7.17 -10.64
C GLU A 128 16.26 -7.61 -10.75
N ILE A 129 16.03 -8.89 -10.51
CA ILE A 129 14.72 -9.49 -10.31
C ILE A 129 14.44 -9.37 -8.80
N SER A 130 13.22 -8.99 -8.38
CA SER A 130 12.93 -8.93 -6.94
C SER A 130 13.07 -10.35 -6.37
N LYS A 131 13.64 -10.51 -5.18
CA LYS A 131 13.91 -11.86 -4.62
C LYS A 131 12.71 -12.80 -4.73
N GLN A 132 11.50 -12.29 -4.49
CA GLN A 132 10.25 -13.05 -4.55
C GLN A 132 9.83 -13.44 -5.99
N GLU A 133 10.24 -12.67 -7.00
CA GLU A 133 10.10 -13.02 -8.42
C GLU A 133 11.13 -14.08 -8.87
N GLU A 134 12.24 -14.28 -8.13
CA GLU A 134 13.21 -15.34 -8.43
C GLU A 134 12.76 -16.73 -7.93
N VAL A 135 11.74 -16.78 -7.07
CA VAL A 135 11.24 -18.02 -6.46
C VAL A 135 10.51 -18.85 -7.49
N THR A 136 10.96 -20.10 -7.67
CA THR A 136 10.39 -21.05 -8.64
C THR A 136 9.49 -22.11 -8.01
N TRP A 137 9.57 -22.32 -6.69
CA TRP A 137 8.67 -23.18 -5.92
C TRP A 137 8.72 -22.88 -4.41
N LEU A 138 7.72 -23.40 -3.69
CA LEU A 138 7.55 -23.24 -2.24
C LEU A 138 7.49 -24.60 -1.53
N GLU A 139 8.03 -24.68 -0.31
CA GLU A 139 7.99 -25.90 0.51
C GLU A 139 7.45 -25.64 1.91
N GLY A 140 6.40 -26.36 2.30
CA GLY A 140 5.77 -26.30 3.61
C GLY A 140 6.36 -27.32 4.58
N TYR A 141 6.87 -26.83 5.70
CA TYR A 141 7.45 -27.58 6.81
C TYR A 141 6.63 -27.40 8.10
N ARG A 142 6.93 -28.23 9.10
CA ARG A 142 6.47 -28.08 10.48
C ARG A 142 7.69 -27.99 11.38
N ASP A 143 7.77 -26.95 12.21
CA ASP A 143 8.88 -26.82 13.16
C ASP A 143 8.58 -27.53 14.50
N GLU A 144 9.59 -27.55 15.37
CA GLU A 144 9.54 -28.13 16.71
C GLU A 144 8.40 -27.56 17.59
N ASN A 145 8.01 -26.31 17.36
CA ASN A 145 6.92 -25.63 18.05
C ASN A 145 5.55 -25.87 17.38
N LYS A 146 5.46 -26.77 16.40
CA LYS A 146 4.26 -27.03 15.60
C LYS A 146 3.75 -25.78 14.87
N LYS A 147 4.62 -24.85 14.51
CA LYS A 147 4.31 -23.76 13.55
C LYS A 147 4.43 -24.28 12.13
N THR A 148 3.72 -23.64 11.20
CA THR A 148 3.90 -23.90 9.77
C THR A 148 4.97 -22.97 9.25
N VAL A 149 6.01 -23.55 8.63
CA VAL A 149 7.10 -22.80 8.02
C VAL A 149 7.01 -22.99 6.50
N VAL A 150 7.16 -21.93 5.72
CA VAL A 150 7.16 -21.98 4.25
C VAL A 150 8.51 -21.47 3.76
N VAL A 151 9.27 -22.33 3.10
CA VAL A 151 10.56 -22.00 2.50
C VAL A 151 10.35 -21.68 1.03
N ALA A 152 10.83 -20.52 0.59
CA ALA A 152 10.79 -20.09 -0.79
C ALA A 152 12.13 -20.37 -1.48
N TRP A 153 12.09 -21.08 -2.61
CA TRP A 153 13.27 -21.65 -3.25
C TRP A 153 13.52 -21.12 -4.66
N LYS A 154 14.80 -20.94 -5.01
CA LYS A 154 15.30 -20.65 -6.36
C LYS A 154 16.43 -21.62 -6.67
N GLN A 155 16.27 -22.50 -7.67
CA GLN A 155 17.33 -23.40 -8.17
C GLN A 155 18.06 -24.26 -7.09
N GLY A 156 17.43 -24.49 -5.92
CA GLY A 156 18.03 -25.22 -4.79
C GLY A 156 18.60 -24.33 -3.68
N GLU A 157 18.58 -23.01 -3.85
CA GLU A 157 18.92 -22.01 -2.83
C GLU A 157 17.68 -21.47 -2.12
N VAL A 158 17.81 -21.13 -0.84
CA VAL A 158 16.76 -20.53 -0.02
C VAL A 158 16.74 -19.02 -0.24
N VAL A 159 15.58 -18.50 -0.64
CA VAL A 159 15.36 -17.07 -0.89
C VAL A 159 14.78 -16.38 0.35
N GLU A 160 13.73 -16.96 0.93
CA GLU A 160 13.06 -16.48 2.15
C GLU A 160 12.52 -17.68 2.94
N ILE A 161 12.44 -17.56 4.28
CA ILE A 161 11.77 -18.52 5.15
C ILE A 161 10.66 -17.79 5.90
N LEU A 162 9.40 -18.12 5.63
CA LEU A 162 8.24 -17.56 6.32
C LEU A 162 7.81 -18.48 7.47
N THR A 163 7.45 -17.95 8.63
CA THR A 163 6.88 -18.70 9.76
C THR A 163 5.49 -18.18 10.08
N LEU A 164 4.47 -19.03 9.96
CA LEU A 164 3.10 -18.69 10.35
C LEU A 164 2.99 -18.88 11.86
N GLU A 165 2.90 -17.76 12.58
CA GLU A 165 2.91 -17.70 14.05
C GLU A 165 1.65 -18.30 14.67
N ARG A 166 0.56 -18.36 13.90
CA ARG A 166 -0.64 -19.13 14.17
C ARG A 166 -1.05 -19.84 12.87
N PHE A 167 -1.45 -21.11 12.96
CA PHE A 167 -1.95 -21.82 11.78
C PHE A 167 -3.33 -21.29 11.38
N ASP A 168 -3.41 -20.71 10.19
CA ASP A 168 -4.62 -20.13 9.63
C ASP A 168 -4.55 -20.28 8.10
N LYS A 169 -5.65 -20.69 7.47
CA LYS A 169 -5.69 -20.98 6.03
C LYS A 169 -5.65 -19.71 5.18
N ASP A 170 -6.24 -18.62 5.64
CA ASP A 170 -6.23 -17.34 4.94
C ASP A 170 -4.83 -16.71 5.03
N LEU A 171 -4.18 -16.86 6.20
CA LEU A 171 -2.78 -16.47 6.39
C LEU A 171 -1.86 -17.20 5.40
N LEU A 172 -2.02 -18.52 5.25
CA LEU A 172 -1.27 -19.31 4.28
C LEU A 172 -1.62 -18.91 2.83
N ALA A 173 -2.88 -18.65 2.52
CA ALA A 173 -3.29 -18.21 1.19
C ALA A 173 -2.70 -16.84 0.79
N SER A 174 -2.52 -15.94 1.77
CA SER A 174 -2.04 -14.57 1.53
C SER A 174 -0.60 -14.47 1.01
N ILE A 175 0.23 -15.51 1.18
CA ILE A 175 1.65 -15.49 0.77
C ILE A 175 1.84 -15.82 -0.72
N PHE A 176 0.97 -16.66 -1.31
CA PHE A 176 1.17 -17.15 -2.68
C PHE A 176 1.23 -16.05 -3.75
N PRO A 177 0.38 -14.99 -3.72
CA PRO A 177 0.43 -13.92 -4.72
C PRO A 177 1.75 -13.14 -4.77
N GLN A 178 2.62 -13.26 -3.76
CA GLN A 178 3.93 -12.61 -3.74
C GLN A 178 5.00 -13.36 -4.56
N TYR A 179 4.79 -14.64 -4.89
CA TYR A 179 5.76 -15.47 -5.60
C TYR A 179 5.23 -15.83 -7.00
N PRO A 180 5.16 -14.88 -7.95
CA PRO A 180 4.42 -15.04 -9.21
C PRO A 180 4.99 -16.13 -10.14
N ASN A 181 6.25 -16.50 -9.95
CA ASN A 181 6.94 -17.52 -10.73
C ASN A 181 7.01 -18.90 -10.01
N ALA A 182 6.41 -19.02 -8.83
CA ALA A 182 6.37 -20.28 -8.09
C ALA A 182 5.39 -21.27 -8.74
N SER A 183 5.94 -22.31 -9.37
CA SER A 183 5.15 -23.28 -10.14
C SER A 183 4.35 -24.26 -9.28
N PHE A 184 4.77 -24.49 -8.03
CA PHE A 184 4.12 -25.44 -7.12
C PHE A 184 4.46 -25.18 -5.64
N PHE A 185 3.59 -25.68 -4.76
CA PHE A 185 3.80 -25.80 -3.32
C PHE A 185 3.80 -27.29 -2.94
N VAL A 186 4.85 -27.75 -2.25
CA VAL A 186 4.97 -29.13 -1.76
C VAL A 186 5.11 -29.15 -0.24
N ILE A 187 4.69 -30.25 0.40
CA ILE A 187 4.86 -30.44 1.85
C ILE A 187 6.10 -31.31 2.07
N ALA A 188 7.03 -30.81 2.88
CA ALA A 188 8.23 -31.53 3.27
C ALA A 188 7.90 -32.80 4.05
N PRO A 189 8.60 -33.92 3.83
CA PRO A 189 8.53 -35.10 4.70
C PRO A 189 8.84 -34.75 6.16
N ALA A 190 8.18 -35.41 7.11
CA ALA A 190 8.30 -35.09 8.54
C ALA A 190 9.71 -35.24 9.13
N ASN A 191 10.61 -35.95 8.44
CA ASN A 191 12.01 -36.12 8.80
C ASN A 191 12.97 -35.15 8.06
N LYS A 192 12.48 -34.31 7.15
CA LYS A 192 13.29 -33.31 6.43
C LYS A 192 13.47 -32.08 7.32
N SER A 193 14.71 -31.74 7.66
CA SER A 193 15.02 -30.53 8.42
C SER A 193 14.70 -29.25 7.64
N ILE A 194 14.29 -28.21 8.37
CA ILE A 194 14.14 -26.86 7.83
C ILE A 194 15.55 -26.30 7.57
N PRO A 195 15.84 -25.72 6.39
CA PRO A 195 17.11 -25.06 6.13
C PRO A 195 17.42 -23.93 7.12
N PRO A 196 18.70 -23.66 7.42
CA PRO A 196 19.09 -22.50 8.22
C PRO A 196 18.86 -21.19 7.44
N GLY A 197 18.39 -20.15 8.13
CA GLY A 197 18.17 -18.83 7.56
C GLY A 197 17.36 -17.92 8.49
N GLU A 198 17.27 -16.63 8.16
CA GLU A 198 16.38 -15.69 8.85
C GLU A 198 14.92 -16.08 8.62
N ARG A 199 14.14 -16.16 9.71
CA ARG A 199 12.71 -16.46 9.65
C ARG A 199 11.90 -15.17 9.72
N ILE A 200 11.08 -14.95 8.69
CA ILE A 200 10.12 -13.84 8.59
C ILE A 200 8.80 -14.32 9.20
N SER A 201 8.38 -13.70 10.30
CA SER A 201 7.16 -14.13 11.02
C SER A 201 5.90 -13.48 10.43
N VAL A 202 4.86 -14.29 10.24
CA VAL A 202 3.56 -13.90 9.64
C VAL A 202 2.48 -14.03 10.72
N PHE A 203 1.80 -12.93 11.00
CA PHE A 203 0.91 -12.74 12.16
C PHE A 203 -0.49 -12.27 11.74
N LYS A 204 -1.47 -12.25 12.65
CA LYS A 204 -2.63 -11.35 12.50
C LYS A 204 -2.28 -9.95 13.01
N LEU A 205 -2.94 -8.90 12.49
CA LEU A 205 -2.74 -7.55 13.02
C LEU A 205 -3.02 -7.48 14.51
N SER A 206 -4.03 -8.21 15.00
CA SER A 206 -4.28 -8.36 16.44
C SER A 206 -3.07 -8.88 17.21
N ASP A 207 -2.24 -9.72 16.61
CA ASP A 207 -1.10 -10.36 17.28
C ASP A 207 0.18 -9.49 17.21
N ILE A 208 0.28 -8.65 16.17
CA ILE A 208 1.21 -7.51 16.10
C ILE A 208 0.82 -6.50 17.20
N TYR A 209 -0.48 -6.20 17.26
CA TYR A 209 -1.13 -5.26 18.18
C TYR A 209 -1.48 -5.85 19.56
N SER A 210 -0.56 -6.61 20.15
CA SER A 210 -0.74 -7.25 21.46
C SER A 210 0.57 -7.52 22.21
N GLN A 211 1.66 -6.80 21.89
CA GLN A 211 3.00 -7.07 22.46
C GLN A 211 3.21 -6.45 23.86
N GLY A 212 2.21 -6.54 24.73
CA GLY A 212 2.29 -6.14 26.14
C GLY A 212 1.23 -6.85 26.97
N THR A 213 1.59 -7.31 28.17
CA THR A 213 0.60 -7.82 29.12
C THR A 213 -0.17 -6.63 29.71
N PRO A 214 -1.50 -6.53 29.54
CA PRO A 214 -2.26 -5.40 30.06
C PRO A 214 -2.20 -5.38 31.60
N PRO A 215 -2.15 -4.20 32.26
CA PRO A 215 -2.32 -4.11 33.70
C PRO A 215 -3.61 -4.81 34.13
N THR A 216 -3.63 -5.48 35.28
CA THR A 216 -4.82 -6.21 35.73
C THR A 216 -5.94 -5.25 36.11
N LEU A 217 -7.07 -5.29 35.39
CA LEU A 217 -8.27 -4.56 35.79
C LEU A 217 -9.03 -5.34 36.87
N ASN A 218 -9.00 -4.81 38.10
CA ASN A 218 -9.64 -5.45 39.25
C ASN A 218 -11.13 -5.07 39.43
N ARG A 219 -11.65 -4.10 38.66
CA ARG A 219 -13.06 -3.63 38.70
C ARG A 219 -13.44 -2.91 37.42
N VAL A 220 -14.72 -2.88 37.07
CA VAL A 220 -15.23 -2.05 35.96
C VAL A 220 -15.10 -0.56 36.31
N LEU A 221 -14.59 0.27 35.40
CA LEU A 221 -14.53 1.73 35.59
C LEU A 221 -15.68 2.43 34.87
N VAL A 222 -16.21 3.46 35.51
CA VAL A 222 -17.33 4.28 35.04
C VAL A 222 -17.13 5.73 35.45
N ARG A 223 -17.95 6.64 34.94
CA ARG A 223 -18.01 8.04 35.40
C ARG A 223 -18.14 8.10 36.92
N GLY A 224 -17.25 8.84 37.58
CA GLY A 224 -17.19 8.95 39.04
C GLY A 224 -16.32 7.89 39.74
N SER A 225 -15.79 6.88 39.03
CA SER A 225 -14.69 6.06 39.55
C SER A 225 -13.49 6.94 39.92
N GLN A 226 -12.78 6.59 40.99
CA GLN A 226 -11.58 7.29 41.45
C GLN A 226 -10.50 6.28 41.84
N GLY A 227 -9.25 6.59 41.54
CA GLY A 227 -8.09 5.75 41.87
C GLY A 227 -6.99 5.76 40.82
N GLU A 228 -5.94 4.99 41.11
CA GLU A 228 -4.77 4.85 40.24
C GLU A 228 -5.09 4.14 38.92
N ASP A 229 -6.06 3.21 38.93
CA ASP A 229 -6.60 2.57 37.72
C ASP A 229 -7.27 3.57 36.76
N VAL A 230 -7.90 4.62 37.28
CA VAL A 230 -8.44 5.73 36.49
C VAL A 230 -7.34 6.64 35.95
N ARG A 231 -6.27 6.89 36.73
CA ARG A 231 -5.10 7.63 36.25
C ARG A 231 -4.42 6.90 35.10
N ILE A 232 -4.19 5.59 35.26
CA ILE A 232 -3.66 4.68 34.24
C ILE A 232 -4.56 4.66 32.99
N LEU A 233 -5.88 4.63 33.14
CA LEU A 233 -6.83 4.76 32.03
C LEU A 233 -6.68 6.08 31.27
N GLN A 234 -6.61 7.20 31.98
CA GLN A 234 -6.48 8.52 31.34
C GLN A 234 -5.14 8.69 30.63
N ASP A 235 -4.05 8.23 31.25
CA ASP A 235 -2.70 8.24 30.70
C ASP A 235 -2.68 7.43 29.40
N ARG A 236 -3.26 6.24 29.42
CA ARG A 236 -3.37 5.38 28.25
C ARG A 236 -4.28 5.96 27.15
N LEU A 237 -5.40 6.57 27.51
CA LEU A 237 -6.25 7.27 26.54
C LEU A 237 -5.57 8.53 25.98
N LYS A 238 -4.61 9.12 26.70
CA LYS A 238 -3.81 10.27 26.27
C LYS A 238 -2.75 9.83 25.27
N ASP A 239 -2.04 8.74 25.54
CA ASP A 239 -1.12 8.09 24.59
C ASP A 239 -1.81 7.74 23.27
N LEU A 240 -3.03 7.21 23.36
CA LEU A 240 -3.86 6.84 22.20
C LEU A 240 -4.56 8.05 21.54
N GLY A 241 -4.34 9.28 22.02
CA GLY A 241 -4.87 10.51 21.41
C GLY A 241 -6.36 10.77 21.62
N TYR A 242 -7.00 10.09 22.57
CA TYR A 242 -8.41 10.27 22.95
C TYR A 242 -8.61 11.23 24.14
N TYR A 243 -7.62 11.40 25.01
CA TYR A 243 -7.71 12.24 26.20
C TYR A 243 -6.73 13.42 26.18
N SER A 244 -7.27 14.63 26.38
CA SER A 244 -6.50 15.89 26.37
C SER A 244 -6.49 16.63 27.72
N GLY A 245 -6.89 15.94 28.81
CA GLY A 245 -6.89 16.51 30.15
C GLY A 245 -5.57 16.35 30.91
N GLU A 246 -5.56 16.88 32.13
CA GLU A 246 -4.59 16.51 33.16
C GLU A 246 -4.95 15.13 33.72
N LEU A 247 -3.95 14.43 34.28
CA LEU A 247 -4.06 13.06 34.76
C LEU A 247 -4.57 13.03 36.21
N GLU A 248 -5.80 13.50 36.39
CA GLU A 248 -6.50 13.47 37.67
C GLU A 248 -6.99 12.04 37.96
N PRO A 249 -6.83 11.47 39.16
CA PRO A 249 -7.28 10.11 39.49
C PRO A 249 -8.82 10.01 39.66
N ILE A 250 -9.59 10.71 38.83
CA ILE A 250 -11.05 10.87 38.88
C ILE A 250 -11.62 10.73 37.46
N PHE A 251 -12.58 9.83 37.27
CA PHE A 251 -13.18 9.55 35.96
C PHE A 251 -14.24 10.63 35.68
N GLY A 252 -13.76 11.79 35.23
CA GLY A 252 -14.59 12.95 34.91
C GLY A 252 -15.17 12.93 33.49
N LYS A 253 -15.86 14.02 33.14
CA LYS A 253 -16.53 14.19 31.83
C LYS A 253 -15.54 14.10 30.65
N LYS A 254 -14.29 14.52 30.83
CA LYS A 254 -13.23 14.40 29.80
C LYS A 254 -12.85 12.93 29.55
N THR A 255 -12.69 12.14 30.62
CA THR A 255 -12.38 10.69 30.56
C THR A 255 -13.55 9.93 29.93
N GLU A 256 -14.78 10.28 30.28
CA GLU A 256 -16.01 9.74 29.72
C GLU A 256 -16.10 9.94 28.21
N LEU A 257 -15.84 11.15 27.70
CA LEU A 257 -15.82 11.41 26.26
C LEU A 257 -14.69 10.63 25.55
N ALA A 258 -13.50 10.56 26.16
CA ALA A 258 -12.36 9.81 25.63
C ALA A 258 -12.66 8.30 25.52
N VAL A 259 -13.28 7.70 26.55
CA VAL A 259 -13.72 6.29 26.53
C VAL A 259 -14.80 6.05 25.49
N ILE A 260 -15.80 6.92 25.40
CA ILE A 260 -16.87 6.80 24.41
C ILE A 260 -16.30 6.84 22.99
N GLU A 261 -15.37 7.75 22.70
CA GLU A 261 -14.76 7.89 21.38
C GLU A 261 -13.85 6.70 21.04
N PHE A 262 -13.01 6.27 21.98
CA PHE A 262 -12.24 5.02 21.86
C PHE A 262 -13.16 3.83 21.56
N LYS A 263 -14.31 3.72 22.24
CA LYS A 263 -15.23 2.59 22.03
C LYS A 263 -15.97 2.65 20.69
N LYS A 264 -16.30 3.83 20.17
CA LYS A 264 -16.81 3.97 18.79
C LYS A 264 -15.79 3.46 17.78
N ASP A 265 -14.53 3.87 17.91
CA ASP A 265 -13.46 3.54 16.96
C ASP A 265 -13.13 2.04 16.94
N TYR A 266 -13.08 1.40 18.11
CA TYR A 266 -12.63 0.00 18.23
C TYR A 266 -13.75 -1.05 18.37
N PHE A 267 -14.98 -0.65 18.69
CA PHE A 267 -16.12 -1.57 18.85
C PHE A 267 -17.38 -1.14 18.06
N GLY A 268 -17.34 -0.01 17.35
CA GLY A 268 -18.43 0.50 16.53
C GLY A 268 -19.41 1.43 17.27
N PRO A 269 -20.26 2.16 16.52
CA PRO A 269 -21.08 3.24 17.08
C PRO A 269 -22.15 2.76 18.09
N THR A 270 -22.56 1.50 18.03
CA THR A 270 -23.51 0.89 18.98
C THR A 270 -22.88 0.52 20.33
N ALA A 271 -21.54 0.50 20.43
CA ALA A 271 -20.81 0.21 21.66
C ALA A 271 -20.43 1.48 22.47
N ALA A 272 -20.95 2.64 22.07
CA ALA A 272 -20.62 3.97 22.58
C ALA A 272 -21.20 4.28 23.98
N ASN A 273 -20.86 3.47 24.98
CA ASN A 273 -21.11 3.75 26.40
C ASN A 273 -19.83 4.17 27.13
N SER A 274 -19.96 4.74 28.33
CA SER A 274 -18.83 5.24 29.14
C SER A 274 -18.17 4.19 30.03
N THR A 275 -18.53 2.91 29.89
CA THR A 275 -18.10 1.82 30.78
C THR A 275 -16.82 1.16 30.27
N VAL A 276 -15.80 1.07 31.12
CA VAL A 276 -14.55 0.34 30.83
C VAL A 276 -14.57 -1.00 31.55
N GLU A 277 -15.06 -2.01 30.82
CA GLU A 277 -15.10 -3.41 31.22
C GLU A 277 -13.79 -4.12 30.81
N SER A 278 -13.56 -5.34 31.28
CA SER A 278 -12.33 -6.11 31.00
C SER A 278 -12.01 -6.22 29.50
N ILE A 279 -13.02 -6.29 28.62
CA ILE A 279 -12.83 -6.29 27.15
C ILE A 279 -12.39 -4.92 26.61
N THR A 280 -12.93 -3.82 27.16
CA THR A 280 -12.51 -2.46 26.79
C THR A 280 -11.09 -2.19 27.31
N TRP A 281 -10.79 -2.67 28.51
CA TRP A 281 -9.46 -2.58 29.13
C TRP A 281 -8.42 -3.39 28.36
N GLN A 282 -8.64 -4.68 28.10
CA GLN A 282 -7.74 -5.47 27.25
C GLN A 282 -7.51 -4.81 25.88
N LYS A 283 -8.52 -4.12 25.33
CA LYS A 283 -8.38 -3.38 24.07
C LYS A 283 -7.56 -2.09 24.21
N LEU A 284 -7.65 -1.39 25.34
CA LEU A 284 -6.86 -0.19 25.63
C LEU A 284 -5.37 -0.50 25.73
N TRP A 285 -4.98 -1.61 26.38
CA TRP A 285 -3.57 -2.03 26.51
C TRP A 285 -3.12 -3.04 25.44
N GLY A 286 -3.86 -3.13 24.33
CA GLY A 286 -3.21 -3.41 23.06
C GLY A 286 -2.28 -2.23 22.72
N ASP A 287 -0.97 -2.43 22.94
CA ASP A 287 0.21 -1.71 22.38
C ASP A 287 0.77 -0.43 23.02
N ALA A 288 1.87 -0.57 23.79
CA ALA A 288 3.10 0.27 23.82
C ALA A 288 3.78 0.19 25.21
N PRO A 289 5.09 0.55 25.41
CA PRO A 289 6.04 1.23 24.49
C PRO A 289 7.51 0.67 24.49
N PRO A 290 8.44 1.23 23.67
CA PRO A 290 9.89 1.36 23.95
C PRO A 290 10.25 2.77 24.53
N PRO A 291 11.49 3.16 24.94
CA PRO A 291 12.82 2.50 25.02
C PRO A 291 13.47 2.60 26.46
N PRO A 292 14.80 2.38 26.73
CA PRO A 292 15.87 3.41 26.55
C PRO A 292 17.32 2.81 26.28
N PRO A 293 18.51 3.43 26.56
CA PRO A 293 19.48 3.84 25.52
C PRO A 293 20.91 3.21 25.62
N PRO A 294 21.77 3.34 24.57
CA PRO A 294 22.73 4.46 24.42
C PRO A 294 22.86 4.93 22.94
N ALA A 295 23.74 5.83 22.45
CA ALA A 295 24.86 6.65 22.97
C ALA A 295 24.89 8.03 22.21
N PRO A 296 25.93 8.91 22.24
CA PRO A 296 25.85 10.21 21.56
C PRO A 296 26.20 10.17 20.04
N PRO A 297 25.61 11.06 19.22
CA PRO A 297 25.68 11.00 17.75
C PRO A 297 26.77 11.90 17.14
N PRO A 298 27.15 11.69 15.87
CA PRO A 298 27.63 12.77 15.00
C PRO A 298 26.46 13.72 14.71
N THR A 299 26.67 15.03 14.83
CA THR A 299 25.61 16.03 14.73
C THR A 299 25.15 16.27 13.29
N THR A 300 23.98 15.76 12.92
CA THR A 300 23.13 16.38 11.88
C THR A 300 21.95 17.06 12.57
N ASN A 301 21.82 18.38 12.39
CA ASN A 301 20.80 19.18 13.07
C ASN A 301 19.44 19.11 12.35
N ARG A 302 19.11 17.96 11.75
CA ARG A 302 17.97 17.74 10.87
C ARG A 302 16.94 16.82 11.51
N ASN A 303 15.68 17.09 11.17
CA ASN A 303 14.54 16.27 11.51
C ASN A 303 14.07 15.57 10.23
N TYR A 304 13.89 14.26 10.27
CA TYR A 304 13.57 13.46 9.10
C TYR A 304 12.78 12.21 9.49
N LEU A 305 12.13 11.61 8.49
CA LEU A 305 11.53 10.29 8.61
C LEU A 305 12.40 9.25 7.90
N LEU A 306 12.44 8.03 8.42
CA LEU A 306 13.14 6.89 7.81
C LEU A 306 12.19 5.69 7.74
N LEU A 307 11.88 5.24 6.52
CA LEU A 307 11.08 4.06 6.27
C LEU A 307 11.97 2.86 5.98
N THR A 308 11.81 1.79 6.76
CA THR A 308 12.60 0.54 6.63
C THR A 308 11.73 -0.72 6.68
N LYS A 309 12.18 -1.79 6.01
CA LYS A 309 11.51 -3.09 6.00
C LYS A 309 11.80 -3.88 7.29
N THR A 310 10.77 -4.52 7.87
CA THR A 310 10.95 -5.48 8.98
C THR A 310 10.87 -6.94 8.51
N SER A 311 11.26 -7.87 9.38
CA SER A 311 11.06 -9.31 9.24
C SER A 311 9.66 -9.79 9.66
N ARG A 312 8.65 -8.91 9.69
CA ARG A 312 7.26 -9.26 10.03
C ARG A 312 6.29 -9.01 8.87
N LYS A 313 5.24 -9.82 8.81
CA LYS A 313 4.09 -9.68 7.90
C LYS A 313 2.78 -9.72 8.66
N ASP A 314 1.81 -8.95 8.19
CA ASP A 314 0.42 -8.97 8.67
C ASP A 314 -0.40 -10.13 8.04
N ARG A 315 -1.67 -10.27 8.48
CA ARG A 315 -2.54 -11.40 8.06
C ARG A 315 -2.91 -11.39 6.58
N TYR A 316 -2.67 -10.29 5.92
CA TYR A 316 -2.97 -10.12 4.51
C TYR A 316 -1.73 -10.32 3.66
N GLY A 317 -0.59 -10.69 4.26
CA GLY A 317 0.68 -10.90 3.56
C GLY A 317 1.51 -9.63 3.43
N CYS A 318 1.01 -8.47 3.84
CA CYS A 318 1.75 -7.22 3.80
C CYS A 318 2.89 -7.23 4.82
N TYR A 319 4.11 -7.00 4.36
CA TYR A 319 5.25 -6.60 5.18
C TYR A 319 4.88 -5.41 6.06
N VAL A 320 5.17 -5.55 7.34
CA VAL A 320 5.17 -4.47 8.32
C VAL A 320 6.46 -3.68 8.11
N LEU A 321 6.35 -2.37 8.03
CA LEU A 321 7.46 -1.45 7.83
C LEU A 321 7.55 -0.52 9.04
N ASN A 322 8.76 -0.11 9.40
CA ASN A 322 8.96 0.91 10.42
C ASN A 322 9.05 2.27 9.73
N LEU A 323 8.16 3.20 10.07
CA LEU A 323 8.34 4.62 9.80
C LEU A 323 8.89 5.27 11.08
N ASP A 324 10.17 5.61 11.05
CA ASP A 324 10.91 6.15 12.19
C ASP A 324 10.97 7.67 12.12
N TYR A 325 10.73 8.34 13.24
CA TYR A 325 10.83 9.79 13.37
C TYR A 325 12.11 10.18 14.10
N PHE A 326 12.97 10.95 13.43
CA PHE A 326 14.21 11.49 13.97
C PHE A 326 14.10 13.00 14.21
N LYS A 327 14.51 13.43 15.41
CA LYS A 327 14.65 14.85 15.81
C LYS A 327 16.10 15.13 16.16
N SER A 328 16.71 16.12 15.51
CA SER A 328 18.14 16.44 15.63
C SER A 328 19.05 15.18 15.52
N GLY A 329 18.78 14.33 14.53
CA GLY A 329 19.52 13.08 14.29
C GLY A 329 19.30 11.95 15.32
N LYS A 330 18.36 12.08 16.26
CA LYS A 330 18.02 11.03 17.25
C LYS A 330 16.61 10.50 17.04
N LEU A 331 16.46 9.17 16.99
CA LEU A 331 15.16 8.50 16.97
C LEU A 331 14.33 8.93 18.19
N GLN A 332 13.13 9.46 17.94
CA GLN A 332 12.16 9.86 18.98
C GLN A 332 11.01 8.88 19.09
N ASP A 333 10.45 8.47 17.95
CA ASP A 333 9.25 7.65 17.89
C ASP A 333 9.26 6.76 16.63
N ARG A 334 8.43 5.73 16.61
CA ARG A 334 8.25 4.77 15.52
C ARG A 334 6.77 4.45 15.33
N LEU A 335 6.37 4.37 14.08
CA LEU A 335 5.08 3.83 13.65
C LEU A 335 5.28 2.57 12.82
N GLU A 336 4.38 1.62 13.01
CA GLU A 336 4.26 0.49 12.09
C GLU A 336 3.31 0.89 10.96
N VAL A 337 3.76 0.71 9.72
CA VAL A 337 3.01 1.08 8.51
C VAL A 337 3.10 -0.03 7.47
N CYS A 338 2.20 -0.01 6.50
CA CYS A 338 2.30 -0.84 5.29
C CYS A 338 2.60 0.02 4.05
N CYS A 339 3.12 -0.62 3.00
CA CYS A 339 3.26 -0.01 1.69
C CYS A 339 3.16 -1.07 0.59
N GLY A 340 2.52 -0.71 -0.52
CA GLY A 340 2.18 -1.62 -1.60
C GLY A 340 1.02 -2.57 -1.25
N ALA A 341 0.54 -3.29 -2.26
CA ALA A 341 -0.50 -4.31 -2.11
C ALA A 341 0.13 -5.68 -1.78
N PRO A 342 -0.55 -6.58 -1.04
CA PRO A 342 -0.03 -7.88 -0.61
C PRO A 342 0.81 -8.67 -1.63
N GLY A 343 0.24 -8.97 -2.79
CA GLY A 343 0.88 -9.71 -3.88
C GLY A 343 1.76 -8.85 -4.80
N ARG A 344 2.13 -7.64 -4.38
CA ARG A 344 2.92 -6.69 -5.16
C ARG A 344 4.07 -6.09 -4.36
N GLN A 345 4.42 -6.64 -3.19
CA GLN A 345 5.50 -6.10 -2.36
C GLN A 345 6.91 -6.47 -2.87
N PHE A 346 7.21 -6.04 -4.10
CA PHE A 346 8.52 -6.05 -4.72
C PHE A 346 9.21 -4.73 -4.39
N PHE A 347 10.20 -4.78 -3.51
CA PHE A 347 10.97 -3.60 -3.12
C PHE A 347 12.03 -3.33 -4.20
N ARG A 348 12.08 -2.10 -4.71
CA ARG A 348 12.90 -1.73 -5.87
C ARG A 348 13.58 -0.38 -5.69
N THR A 349 14.66 -0.16 -6.41
CA THR A 349 15.27 1.16 -6.62
C THR A 349 14.39 2.02 -7.55
N ALA A 350 14.55 3.34 -7.52
CA ALA A 350 13.73 4.27 -8.30
C ALA A 350 13.76 4.05 -9.82
N ALA A 351 14.93 3.68 -10.37
CA ALA A 351 15.09 3.37 -11.79
C ALA A 351 14.28 2.14 -12.24
N ARG A 352 14.00 1.21 -11.31
CA ARG A 352 13.30 -0.06 -11.53
C ARG A 352 11.82 -0.01 -11.19
N SER A 353 11.41 0.83 -10.24
CA SER A 353 9.98 1.01 -9.92
C SER A 353 9.22 1.63 -11.09
N ARG A 354 7.97 1.21 -11.27
CA ARG A 354 7.07 1.60 -12.36
C ARG A 354 5.76 2.14 -11.80
N ALA A 355 5.11 3.03 -12.54
CA ALA A 355 3.77 3.52 -12.18
C ALA A 355 2.74 2.38 -12.11
N MET A 356 1.68 2.57 -11.32
CA MET A 356 0.49 1.68 -11.26
C MET A 356 0.72 0.19 -10.90
N THR A 357 1.93 -0.24 -10.56
CA THR A 357 2.21 -1.66 -10.25
C THR A 357 1.60 -2.17 -8.95
N GLY A 358 1.20 -1.26 -8.05
CA GLY A 358 0.84 -1.60 -6.67
C GLY A 358 2.05 -1.95 -5.80
N GLU A 359 3.27 -1.77 -6.31
CA GLU A 359 4.50 -1.98 -5.53
C GLU A 359 4.72 -0.88 -4.48
N PRO A 360 5.46 -1.17 -3.40
CA PRO A 360 5.96 -0.18 -2.46
C PRO A 360 6.67 0.99 -3.17
N LEU A 361 6.69 2.17 -2.53
CA LEU A 361 7.49 3.28 -3.03
C LEU A 361 8.98 2.88 -3.13
N PRO A 362 9.69 3.31 -4.20
CA PRO A 362 11.08 2.96 -4.40
C PRO A 362 12.01 3.52 -3.33
N GLU A 363 13.14 2.83 -3.18
CA GLU A 363 14.28 3.29 -2.39
C GLU A 363 14.78 4.65 -2.88
N GLY A 364 15.13 5.54 -1.95
CA GLY A 364 15.60 6.89 -2.23
C GLY A 364 15.12 7.91 -1.20
N LYS A 365 15.39 9.18 -1.49
CA LYS A 365 14.91 10.33 -0.72
C LYS A 365 13.64 10.90 -1.36
N TRP A 366 12.69 11.23 -0.50
CA TRP A 366 11.41 11.85 -0.80
C TRP A 366 11.26 13.16 0.00
N TYR A 367 10.47 14.09 -0.51
CA TYR A 367 10.06 15.31 0.19
C TYR A 367 8.61 15.17 0.67
N ILE A 368 8.35 15.59 1.91
CA ILE A 368 7.04 15.49 2.56
C ILE A 368 6.28 16.82 2.37
N GLN A 369 5.19 16.80 1.61
CA GLN A 369 4.34 17.99 1.39
C GLN A 369 3.45 18.30 2.61
N ASP A 370 2.60 19.31 2.48
CA ASP A 370 1.68 19.73 3.53
C ASP A 370 0.50 18.76 3.73
N ILE A 371 -0.11 18.84 4.92
CA ILE A 371 -1.25 18.02 5.31
C ILE A 371 -2.51 18.48 4.57
N VAL A 372 -3.11 17.59 3.78
CA VAL A 372 -4.33 17.84 3.02
C VAL A 372 -5.52 17.14 3.70
N TRP A 373 -6.57 17.90 4.02
CA TRP A 373 -7.80 17.39 4.66
C TRP A 373 -8.95 17.32 3.64
N ALA A 374 -9.72 16.23 3.67
CA ALA A 374 -10.86 16.06 2.78
C ALA A 374 -12.08 16.92 3.18
N ASP A 375 -12.23 17.22 4.47
CA ASP A 375 -13.43 17.87 5.01
C ASP A 375 -13.19 18.63 6.32
N GLY A 376 -12.46 19.75 6.22
CA GLY A 376 -12.11 20.57 7.38
C GLY A 376 -10.91 20.03 8.16
N ARG A 377 -10.20 20.95 8.82
CA ARG A 377 -8.97 20.65 9.55
C ARG A 377 -9.23 19.75 10.76
N ASP A 378 -8.37 18.74 10.95
CA ASP A 378 -8.42 17.78 12.07
C ASP A 378 -9.71 16.93 12.16
N ASN A 379 -10.47 16.84 11.05
CA ASN A 379 -11.71 16.05 10.98
C ASN A 379 -11.46 14.61 10.47
N TYR A 380 -11.10 13.72 11.38
CA TYR A 380 -10.79 12.30 11.08
C TYR A 380 -12.02 11.42 10.79
N TYR A 381 -13.24 11.98 10.83
CA TYR A 381 -14.50 11.22 10.65
C TYR A 381 -15.46 11.91 9.66
N GLY A 382 -14.97 12.91 8.92
CA GLY A 382 -15.72 13.62 7.88
C GLY A 382 -15.77 12.86 6.55
N ARG A 383 -15.94 13.58 5.45
CA ARG A 383 -15.76 12.99 4.11
C ARG A 383 -14.33 12.47 3.95
N ILE A 384 -14.18 11.50 3.04
CA ILE A 384 -12.89 10.90 2.68
C ILE A 384 -12.53 11.22 1.23
N PHE A 385 -11.23 11.26 0.95
CA PHE A 385 -10.71 11.13 -0.40
C PHE A 385 -11.07 9.74 -0.98
N GLN A 386 -11.16 9.67 -2.31
CA GLN A 386 -11.49 8.44 -3.05
C GLN A 386 -10.35 7.40 -2.96
N SER A 387 -10.54 6.22 -3.56
CA SER A 387 -9.50 5.19 -3.71
C SER A 387 -8.86 4.67 -2.41
N GLY A 388 -9.54 4.87 -1.27
CA GLY A 388 -9.15 4.34 0.04
C GLY A 388 -8.04 5.13 0.75
N ILE A 389 -7.86 6.40 0.41
CA ILE A 389 -6.91 7.32 1.08
C ILE A 389 -7.42 7.70 2.49
N GLY A 390 -8.73 7.91 2.64
CA GLY A 390 -9.33 8.31 3.93
C GLY A 390 -9.52 9.83 4.06
N PRO A 391 -9.75 10.36 5.28
CA PRO A 391 -10.14 11.76 5.51
C PRO A 391 -8.98 12.77 5.43
N VAL A 392 -7.74 12.29 5.37
CA VAL A 392 -6.53 13.11 5.42
C VAL A 392 -5.38 12.39 4.73
N THR A 393 -4.52 13.13 4.05
CA THR A 393 -3.34 12.63 3.36
C THR A 393 -2.19 13.63 3.40
N VAL A 394 -0.96 13.16 3.15
CA VAL A 394 0.27 13.95 3.07
C VAL A 394 1.04 13.52 1.82
N PRO A 395 1.02 14.28 0.71
CA PRO A 395 1.70 13.92 -0.52
C PRO A 395 3.23 13.82 -0.39
N LEU A 396 3.85 12.99 -1.21
CA LEU A 396 5.29 12.75 -1.26
C LEU A 396 5.85 12.95 -2.67
N ASP A 397 6.88 13.79 -2.80
CA ASP A 397 7.63 13.98 -4.06
C ASP A 397 8.94 13.20 -4.04
N TYR A 398 9.26 12.49 -5.13
CA TYR A 398 10.54 11.81 -5.25
C TYR A 398 11.67 12.80 -5.56
N ILE A 399 12.80 12.69 -4.85
CA ILE A 399 13.93 13.62 -5.00
C ILE A 399 15.13 12.96 -5.69
N THR A 400 15.67 11.85 -5.16
CA THR A 400 16.96 11.29 -5.62
C THR A 400 17.22 9.90 -5.00
N PRO A 401 18.01 8.98 -5.60
CA PRO A 401 18.77 9.07 -6.84
C PRO A 401 17.94 9.03 -8.14
N GLY A 402 18.34 9.85 -9.12
CA GLY A 402 17.77 9.85 -10.46
C GLY A 402 16.30 10.27 -10.48
N THR A 403 15.49 9.61 -11.31
CA THR A 403 14.05 9.83 -11.42
C THR A 403 13.28 8.52 -11.25
N THR A 404 12.01 8.64 -10.89
CA THR A 404 11.08 7.51 -10.85
C THR A 404 9.82 7.83 -11.67
N GLU A 405 9.10 6.79 -12.09
CA GLU A 405 7.79 6.92 -12.73
C GLU A 405 6.64 6.98 -11.69
N ARG A 406 6.96 6.85 -10.40
CA ARG A 406 5.97 6.98 -9.32
C ARG A 406 5.57 8.45 -9.13
N SER A 407 4.27 8.67 -9.08
CA SER A 407 3.60 9.92 -8.78
C SER A 407 2.32 9.62 -8.00
N ALA A 408 1.69 10.64 -7.42
CA ALA A 408 0.53 10.48 -6.52
C ALA A 408 0.80 9.46 -5.39
N ILE A 409 2.00 9.52 -4.81
CA ILE A 409 2.40 8.75 -3.63
C ILE A 409 2.20 9.64 -2.42
N GLU A 410 1.59 9.11 -1.36
CA GLU A 410 1.21 9.88 -0.18
C GLU A 410 1.43 9.07 1.10
N ILE A 411 1.31 9.72 2.26
CA ILE A 411 1.15 9.07 3.57
C ILE A 411 -0.30 9.27 4.02
N HIS A 412 -1.03 8.19 4.22
CA HIS A 412 -2.47 8.23 4.58
C HIS A 412 -2.86 7.09 5.55
N ILE A 413 -4.15 6.90 5.82
CA ILE A 413 -4.65 5.73 6.59
C ILE A 413 -5.01 4.62 5.61
N ASP A 414 -4.71 3.35 5.90
CA ASP A 414 -5.13 2.20 5.08
C ASP A 414 -6.65 1.99 5.21
N TRP A 415 -7.42 2.87 4.56
CA TRP A 415 -8.87 2.85 4.59
C TRP A 415 -9.42 1.66 3.78
N ASN A 416 -8.65 1.17 2.81
CA ASN A 416 -8.93 -0.04 2.04
C ASN A 416 -9.03 -1.30 2.93
N ARG A 417 -8.32 -1.33 4.06
CA ARG A 417 -8.42 -2.38 5.09
C ARG A 417 -9.84 -2.59 5.61
N ASN A 418 -10.60 -1.50 5.77
CA ASN A 418 -11.99 -1.54 6.24
C ASN A 418 -12.93 -2.26 5.24
N PHE A 419 -12.53 -2.34 3.98
CA PHE A 419 -13.29 -2.99 2.89
C PHE A 419 -12.64 -4.30 2.40
N GLY A 420 -11.77 -4.90 3.22
CA GLY A 420 -11.08 -6.15 2.89
C GLY A 420 -10.17 -6.06 1.67
N ALA A 421 -9.59 -4.88 1.41
CA ALA A 421 -8.62 -4.62 0.34
C ALA A 421 -7.26 -4.05 0.85
N PRO A 422 -6.74 -4.49 2.01
CA PRO A 422 -5.63 -3.82 2.71
C PRO A 422 -4.36 -3.65 1.89
N GLY A 423 -3.59 -2.62 2.24
CA GLY A 423 -2.42 -2.16 1.51
C GLY A 423 -2.74 -0.97 0.60
N THR A 424 -1.74 -0.55 -0.17
CA THR A 424 -1.79 0.69 -0.96
C THR A 424 -1.36 0.46 -2.40
N VAL A 425 -1.56 1.44 -3.27
CA VAL A 425 -0.90 1.48 -4.60
C VAL A 425 0.51 2.11 -4.50
N GLY A 426 1.22 1.80 -3.41
CA GLY A 426 2.57 2.28 -3.09
C GLY A 426 2.67 3.53 -2.24
N CYS A 427 1.54 4.11 -1.81
CA CYS A 427 1.51 5.06 -0.70
C CYS A 427 2.01 4.39 0.60
N ILE A 428 2.46 5.18 1.56
CA ILE A 428 2.68 4.71 2.93
C ILE A 428 1.33 4.79 3.65
N ALA A 429 0.93 3.74 4.37
CA ALA A 429 -0.30 3.78 5.12
C ALA A 429 -0.16 3.28 6.56
N THR A 430 -0.58 4.11 7.51
CA THR A 430 -0.83 3.67 8.90
C THR A 430 -2.08 2.80 8.94
N TYR A 431 -2.13 1.86 9.86
CA TYR A 431 -3.21 0.88 9.92
C TYR A 431 -4.50 1.38 10.60
N ASN A 432 -4.46 2.52 11.30
CA ASN A 432 -5.58 3.07 12.07
C ASN A 432 -5.46 4.60 12.24
N ILE A 433 -6.54 5.23 12.72
CA ILE A 433 -6.62 6.70 12.93
C ILE A 433 -5.68 7.19 14.04
N ALA A 434 -5.43 6.42 15.10
CA ALA A 434 -4.59 6.85 16.23
C ALA A 434 -3.11 6.96 15.83
N ASP A 435 -2.58 5.97 15.11
CA ASP A 435 -1.24 6.03 14.53
C ASP A 435 -1.09 7.16 13.51
N TYR A 436 -2.14 7.47 12.74
CA TYR A 436 -2.12 8.63 11.85
C TYR A 436 -2.15 9.96 12.62
N LYS A 437 -2.94 10.07 13.69
CA LYS A 437 -2.91 11.23 14.60
C LYS A 437 -1.49 11.44 15.16
N ARG A 438 -0.77 10.37 15.54
CA ARG A 438 0.65 10.42 15.96
C ARG A 438 1.57 10.90 14.84
N PHE A 439 1.44 10.39 13.61
CA PHE A 439 2.19 10.91 12.47
C PHE A 439 1.95 12.42 12.25
N ILE A 440 0.71 12.89 12.37
CA ILE A 440 0.35 14.31 12.26
C ILE A 440 0.94 15.15 13.42
N THR A 441 1.16 14.60 14.62
CA THR A 441 1.88 15.34 15.67
C THR A 441 3.37 15.48 15.36
N TRP A 442 4.02 14.48 14.75
CA TRP A 442 5.42 14.59 14.31
C TRP A 442 5.62 15.71 13.29
N LEU A 443 4.72 15.81 12.30
CA LEU A 443 4.74 16.90 11.31
C LEU A 443 4.61 18.28 11.96
N ARG A 444 3.78 18.39 13.02
CA ARG A 444 3.55 19.65 13.74
C ARG A 444 4.63 20.00 14.76
N ASP A 445 5.36 19.01 15.28
CA ASP A 445 6.42 19.21 16.28
C ASP A 445 7.70 19.78 15.66
N THR A 446 8.14 19.27 14.50
CA THR A 446 9.44 19.67 13.92
C THR A 446 9.47 19.87 12.41
N ASP A 447 8.34 19.75 11.73
CA ASP A 447 8.24 19.86 10.27
C ASP A 447 9.32 19.05 9.52
N PRO A 448 9.48 17.73 9.78
CA PRO A 448 10.45 16.90 9.10
C PRO A 448 10.02 16.76 7.63
N ARG A 449 10.68 17.51 6.73
CA ARG A 449 10.37 17.51 5.29
C ARG A 449 11.13 16.45 4.48
N ASP A 450 12.13 15.82 5.08
CA ASP A 450 12.90 14.76 4.44
C ASP A 450 12.37 13.38 4.87
N LEU A 451 12.01 12.54 3.90
CA LEU A 451 11.75 11.11 4.07
C LEU A 451 12.83 10.29 3.36
N PHE A 452 13.48 9.41 4.08
CA PHE A 452 14.41 8.43 3.52
C PHE A 452 13.74 7.06 3.47
N VAL A 453 13.81 6.38 2.33
CA VAL A 453 13.27 5.05 2.13
C VAL A 453 14.45 4.13 1.88
N ASP A 454 14.73 3.22 2.83
CA ASP A 454 15.87 2.30 2.79
C ASP A 454 15.39 0.84 2.80
N TRP A 455 15.52 0.19 1.64
CA TRP A 455 15.24 -1.22 1.41
C TRP A 455 16.50 -2.08 1.44
N LYS A 456 17.66 -1.48 1.76
CA LYS A 456 19.01 -2.05 1.73
C LYS A 456 19.46 -2.51 0.34
N LEU A 457 18.99 -1.83 -0.71
CA LEU A 457 19.42 -1.99 -2.11
C LEU A 457 20.64 -1.10 -2.45
N GLY A 458 21.11 -0.28 -1.51
CA GLY A 458 22.37 0.47 -1.62
C GLY A 458 22.28 1.81 -2.38
N THR A 459 21.06 2.24 -2.71
CA THR A 459 20.77 3.48 -3.45
C THR A 459 20.16 4.59 -2.59
N CYS A 460 19.67 4.30 -1.38
CA CYS A 460 19.18 5.31 -0.45
C CYS A 460 20.29 6.31 -0.08
N PRO A 461 20.08 7.63 -0.24
CA PRO A 461 20.97 8.66 0.28
C PRO A 461 21.05 8.59 1.82
N LYS A 462 22.19 9.02 2.39
CA LYS A 462 22.32 9.14 3.85
C LYS A 462 21.60 10.40 4.36
N PRO A 463 20.92 10.35 5.53
CA PRO A 463 20.28 11.51 6.17
C PRO A 463 21.20 12.69 6.53
#